data_AF-A0A4R1KAS1-F1
#
_entry.id   AF-A0A4R1KAS1-F1
#
_cell.length_a   1.000
_cell.length_b   1.000
_cell.length_c   1.000
_cell.angle_alpha   90.00
_cell.angle_beta   90.00
_cell.angle_gamma   90.00
#
_symmetry.space_group_name_H-M   'P 1'
#
loop_
_entity.id
_entity.type
_entity.pdbx_description
1 polymer ?
#
loop_
_entity_poly.entity_id
_entity_poly.type
_entity_poly.pdbx_seq_one_letter_code
_entity_poly.pdbx_strand_id
1 'polypeptide(L)'
;MIISGLDNSQNYSFFNIQQTTSERTPATPTTDKYTPSITNTSNIYNMFGNIQKNIFDSFASESSFMNAVRGVFDNVENKVLTSDTLTQAAKISDEFSKQGEWLSISHDGTHASIRDAEIVYYEGNEQSISISHSKNIVLNVTKGSRDIDIFSSDNVISSTGDNSDRLSVSGSKNVIINSGGSNDGIGVLNSNNVIANAGNGDDRIFFVKTSDAVINSGAGNDIETISSSSDVVLNSGTGSDYTEIHESSGVVVNSGMGDDSISILNSNKIVLNGDQGNDVINVEHSANAIIDGGDGDDIITVNASTNTIVDGGAGNDTITASGIISGGTGDDYIKLYHSIFEKDAKVQDVIKYSKGDGNDIVEGVTDDTVIDLNGISVDEYDITESRNEGGTRVKTLTMKDGSGSITLVYNGRADNVKKQDNSELYGNAPEYARLNDVSVGQAD
;
A
#
# COMPACT_ATOMS: atom_id res chain seq x y z
N MET A 1 -1.15 -12.40 30.04
CA MET A 1 -1.07 -13.39 28.96
C MET A 1 0.21 -14.19 29.17
N ILE A 2 0.11 -15.51 29.26
CA ILE A 2 1.24 -16.42 29.43
C ILE A 2 1.86 -16.60 28.05
N ILE A 3 3.13 -16.23 27.88
CA ILE A 3 3.93 -16.62 26.72
C ILE A 3 4.85 -17.74 27.21
N SER A 4 4.50 -18.98 26.89
CA SER A 4 5.40 -20.13 27.03
C SER A 4 6.08 -20.36 25.69
N GLY A 5 7.33 -19.90 25.57
CA GLY A 5 8.25 -20.32 24.53
C GLY A 5 8.93 -21.64 24.91
N LEU A 6 9.02 -22.53 23.94
CA LEU A 6 9.82 -23.76 23.99
C LEU A 6 11.32 -23.42 24.12
N ASP A 7 11.95 -24.13 25.05
CA ASP A 7 13.38 -24.45 25.21
C ASP A 7 14.41 -23.59 24.46
N ASN A 8 15.11 -22.73 25.21
CA ASN A 8 16.56 -22.91 25.33
C ASN A 8 17.09 -22.32 26.63
N SER A 9 17.91 -23.11 27.30
CA SER A 9 18.34 -22.95 28.69
C SER A 9 19.57 -22.06 28.80
N GLN A 10 19.40 -20.80 29.20
CA GLN A 10 20.39 -20.05 29.98
C GLN A 10 19.67 -19.06 30.90
N ASN A 11 19.65 -19.38 32.20
CA ASN A 11 19.08 -18.53 33.25
C ASN A 11 19.98 -17.30 33.48
N TYR A 12 19.55 -16.12 33.05
CA TYR A 12 20.01 -14.87 33.64
C TYR A 12 19.05 -14.46 34.75
N SER A 13 19.47 -14.66 36.00
CA SER A 13 18.73 -14.25 37.19
C SER A 13 18.83 -12.74 37.39
N PHE A 14 17.77 -11.99 37.05
CA PHE A 14 17.63 -10.57 37.38
C PHE A 14 16.48 -10.34 38.35
N PHE A 15 16.58 -10.79 39.59
CA PHE A 15 15.89 -10.17 40.73
C PHE A 15 16.54 -10.66 42.03
N ASN A 16 17.25 -9.77 42.73
CA ASN A 16 17.61 -10.00 44.13
C ASN A 16 17.20 -8.77 44.93
N ILE A 17 15.95 -8.75 45.38
CA ILE A 17 15.48 -7.80 46.39
C ILE A 17 15.39 -8.60 47.69
N GLN A 18 16.30 -8.35 48.63
CA GLN A 18 16.17 -8.85 49.98
C GLN A 18 14.94 -8.22 50.63
N GLN A 19 13.89 -9.02 50.86
CA GLN A 19 12.80 -8.65 51.76
C GLN A 19 13.33 -8.72 53.20
N THR A 20 13.43 -7.55 53.85
CA THR A 20 13.45 -7.49 55.31
C THR A 20 12.01 -7.52 55.80
N THR A 21 11.66 -8.57 56.52
CA THR A 21 10.36 -8.72 57.19
C THR A 21 10.39 -7.91 58.49
N SER A 22 9.48 -6.93 58.62
CA SER A 22 9.09 -6.39 59.93
C SER A 22 7.62 -6.68 60.16
N GLU A 23 7.33 -7.14 61.37
CA GLU A 23 6.09 -7.76 61.81
C GLU A 23 4.89 -6.81 61.78
N ARG A 24 3.73 -7.38 61.45
CA ARG A 24 2.44 -6.71 61.32
C ARG A 24 1.83 -6.44 62.69
N THR A 25 1.47 -5.18 62.97
CA THR A 25 0.44 -4.82 63.97
C THR A 25 -0.77 -4.16 63.30
N PRO A 26 -2.00 -4.30 63.83
CA PRO A 26 -3.24 -3.95 63.11
C PRO A 26 -3.55 -2.46 63.11
N ALA A 27 -4.31 -2.06 62.09
CA ALA A 27 -4.57 -0.69 61.64
C ALA A 27 -5.21 0.28 62.66
N THR A 28 -4.81 1.54 62.55
CA THR A 28 -5.57 2.73 63.00
C THR A 28 -5.63 3.74 61.83
N PRO A 29 -6.77 4.39 61.57
CA PRO A 29 -6.93 5.27 60.42
C PRO A 29 -6.57 6.70 60.80
N THR A 30 -5.54 7.28 60.17
CA THR A 30 -5.50 8.70 59.71
C THR A 30 -4.14 9.07 59.12
N THR A 31 -4.21 9.59 57.88
CA THR A 31 -3.25 10.50 57.24
C THR A 31 -1.79 10.07 57.08
N ASP A 32 -1.54 9.13 56.17
CA ASP A 32 -0.31 9.18 55.36
C ASP A 32 -0.67 9.63 53.95
N LYS A 33 -0.32 10.88 53.63
CA LYS A 33 -0.19 11.28 52.24
C LYS A 33 0.96 10.45 51.67
N TYR A 34 0.61 9.45 50.87
CA TYR A 34 1.57 8.86 49.95
C TYR A 34 2.07 9.99 49.04
N THR A 35 3.24 10.55 49.34
CA THR A 35 3.99 11.32 48.36
C THR A 35 4.47 10.27 47.35
N PRO A 36 3.95 10.24 46.11
CA PRO A 36 4.53 9.38 45.10
C PRO A 36 5.99 9.80 45.02
N SER A 37 6.94 8.87 45.20
CA SER A 37 8.30 9.16 44.75
C SER A 37 8.13 9.48 43.27
N ILE A 38 8.42 10.72 42.90
CA ILE A 38 8.44 11.13 41.51
C ILE A 38 9.53 10.26 40.88
N THR A 39 9.12 9.14 40.27
CA THR A 39 9.99 8.40 39.38
C THR A 39 10.29 9.38 38.26
N ASN A 40 11.44 10.03 38.36
CA ASN A 40 11.83 11.11 37.48
C ASN A 40 11.64 10.59 36.04
N THR A 41 10.84 11.29 35.23
CA THR A 41 10.57 10.90 33.85
C THR A 41 11.87 10.68 33.07
N SER A 42 12.93 11.41 33.44
CA SER A 42 14.30 11.20 32.95
C SER A 42 14.86 9.80 33.25
N ASN A 43 14.57 9.18 34.39
CA ASN A 43 15.05 7.84 34.72
C ASN A 43 14.32 6.76 33.91
N ILE A 44 13.04 6.96 33.64
CA ILE A 44 12.25 6.06 32.79
C ILE A 44 12.71 6.21 31.33
N TYR A 45 12.91 7.44 30.85
CA TYR A 45 13.47 7.72 29.52
C TYR A 45 14.86 7.11 29.34
N ASN A 46 15.73 7.26 30.35
CA ASN A 46 17.05 6.65 30.35
C ASN A 46 16.98 5.12 30.36
N MET A 47 16.02 4.51 31.07
CA MET A 47 15.83 3.06 31.05
C MET A 47 15.35 2.56 29.69
N PHE A 48 14.37 3.22 29.06
CA PHE A 48 13.91 2.85 27.72
C PHE A 48 14.97 3.09 26.65
N GLY A 49 15.69 4.22 26.70
CA GLY A 49 16.81 4.50 25.81
C GLY A 49 17.96 3.51 25.98
N ASN A 50 18.26 3.07 27.22
CA ASN A 50 19.27 2.04 27.47
C ASN A 50 18.83 0.65 26.97
N ILE A 51 17.54 0.31 27.08
CA ILE A 51 17.00 -0.93 26.53
C ILE A 51 17.09 -0.91 25.00
N GLN A 52 16.69 0.20 24.36
CA GLN A 52 16.79 0.40 22.91
C GLN A 52 18.25 0.34 22.44
N LYS A 53 19.18 1.01 23.15
CA LYS A 53 20.63 0.93 22.88
C LYS A 53 21.14 -0.50 22.97
N ASN A 54 20.86 -1.22 24.06
CA ASN A 54 21.37 -2.58 24.24
C ASN A 54 20.82 -3.57 23.20
N ILE A 55 19.55 -3.40 22.82
CA ILE A 55 18.94 -4.16 21.73
C ILE A 55 19.64 -3.80 20.41
N PHE A 56 19.82 -2.52 20.10
CA PHE A 56 20.48 -2.06 18.88
C PHE A 56 21.94 -2.49 18.77
N ASP A 57 22.71 -2.36 19.85
CA ASP A 57 24.09 -2.81 19.96
C ASP A 57 24.21 -4.33 19.72
N SER A 58 23.20 -5.12 20.09
CA SER A 58 23.22 -6.58 19.90
C SER A 58 23.16 -7.02 18.44
N PHE A 59 22.74 -6.16 17.52
CA PHE A 59 22.68 -6.47 16.08
C PHE A 59 23.46 -5.49 15.19
N ALA A 60 23.95 -4.37 15.72
CA ALA A 60 24.70 -3.32 15.00
C ALA A 60 25.96 -3.82 14.24
N SER A 61 26.67 -4.78 14.83
CA SER A 61 27.92 -5.35 14.26
C SER A 61 27.70 -6.68 13.55
N GLU A 62 26.46 -7.18 13.50
CA GLU A 62 26.14 -8.48 12.92
C GLU A 62 25.76 -8.36 11.44
N SER A 63 26.03 -9.43 10.69
CA SER A 63 25.54 -9.59 9.31
C SER A 63 24.00 -9.67 9.21
N SER A 64 23.32 -9.76 10.36
CA SER A 64 21.87 -9.86 10.53
C SER A 64 21.19 -8.53 10.86
N PHE A 65 21.93 -7.41 10.96
CA PHE A 65 21.48 -6.07 11.36
C PHE A 65 20.06 -5.74 10.87
N MET A 66 19.84 -5.86 9.55
CA MET A 66 18.55 -5.51 8.94
C MET A 66 17.45 -6.55 9.13
N ASN A 67 17.78 -7.83 9.34
CA ASN A 67 16.78 -8.84 9.71
C ASN A 67 16.23 -8.57 11.11
N ALA A 68 17.08 -8.12 12.03
CA ALA A 68 16.66 -7.72 13.38
C ALA A 68 15.83 -6.42 13.36
N VAL A 69 16.25 -5.43 12.57
CA VAL A 69 15.48 -4.19 12.35
C VAL A 69 14.13 -4.50 11.70
N ARG A 70 14.05 -5.40 10.70
CA ARG A 70 12.79 -5.79 10.06
C ARG A 70 11.84 -6.57 10.95
N GLY A 71 12.32 -7.57 11.68
CA GLY A 71 11.46 -8.30 12.63
C GLY A 71 10.81 -7.39 13.67
N VAL A 72 11.37 -6.19 13.87
CA VAL A 72 10.82 -5.11 14.68
C VAL A 72 9.76 -4.28 13.93
N PHE A 73 9.99 -3.89 12.67
CA PHE A 73 9.06 -3.08 11.84
C PHE A 73 7.87 -3.89 11.31
N ASP A 74 8.06 -5.16 10.95
CA ASP A 74 6.99 -6.06 10.46
C ASP A 74 5.99 -6.42 11.58
N ASN A 75 6.33 -6.11 12.84
CA ASN A 75 5.47 -6.36 13.97
C ASN A 75 4.49 -5.18 14.15
N VAL A 76 3.30 -5.32 13.60
CA VAL A 76 2.24 -4.29 13.51
C VAL A 76 1.82 -3.69 14.87
N GLU A 77 2.13 -4.36 15.99
CA GLU A 77 1.92 -3.81 17.35
C GLU A 77 3.04 -2.87 17.83
N ASN A 78 4.15 -2.75 17.09
CA ASN A 78 5.39 -2.15 17.56
C ASN A 78 5.50 -0.65 17.20
N LYS A 79 4.65 0.19 17.82
CA LYS A 79 4.72 1.67 17.71
C LYS A 79 5.96 2.31 18.35
N VAL A 80 6.93 1.51 18.82
CA VAL A 80 8.02 1.94 19.73
C VAL A 80 9.35 2.13 18.99
N LEU A 81 9.52 1.55 17.80
CA LEU A 81 10.78 1.59 17.05
C LEU A 81 10.59 2.32 15.71
N THR A 82 10.83 3.62 15.73
CA THR A 82 10.80 4.52 14.56
C THR A 82 12.21 4.73 14.00
N SER A 83 12.31 5.30 12.79
CA SER A 83 13.58 5.85 12.25
C SER A 83 14.28 6.75 13.27
N ASP A 84 13.56 7.64 13.93
CA ASP A 84 14.09 8.52 14.99
C ASP A 84 14.68 7.73 16.17
N THR A 85 14.03 6.62 16.54
CA THR A 85 14.48 5.76 17.63
C THR A 85 15.79 5.06 17.26
N LEU A 86 15.90 4.56 16.03
CA LEU A 86 17.12 3.95 15.50
C LEU A 86 18.26 4.97 15.39
N THR A 87 17.94 6.17 14.90
CA THR A 87 18.89 7.28 14.79
C THR A 87 19.42 7.70 16.16
N GLN A 88 18.54 7.81 17.16
CA GLN A 88 18.95 8.09 18.55
C GLN A 88 19.78 6.96 19.16
N ALA A 89 19.42 5.70 18.92
CA ALA A 89 20.18 4.55 19.40
C ALA A 89 21.60 4.51 18.79
N ALA A 90 21.73 4.74 17.48
CA ALA A 90 23.02 4.82 16.79
C ALA A 90 23.88 5.98 17.28
N LYS A 91 23.27 7.14 17.58
CA LYS A 91 23.97 8.30 18.13
C LYS A 91 24.68 7.99 19.45
N ILE A 92 24.05 7.19 20.31
CA ILE A 92 24.59 6.84 21.65
C ILE A 92 25.32 5.50 21.70
N SER A 93 25.21 4.67 20.66
CA SER A 93 25.90 3.36 20.55
C SER A 93 27.41 3.54 20.50
N ASP A 94 28.19 2.67 21.13
CA ASP A 94 29.66 2.71 21.03
C ASP A 94 30.19 1.98 19.78
N GLU A 95 29.36 1.17 19.12
CA GLU A 95 29.71 0.39 17.92
C GLU A 95 29.79 1.29 16.66
N PHE A 96 29.02 2.37 16.63
CA PHE A 96 28.99 3.30 15.51
C PHE A 96 30.12 4.31 15.59
N SER A 97 31.01 4.32 14.61
CA SER A 97 32.02 5.36 14.48
C SER A 97 31.37 6.68 14.06
N LYS A 98 31.78 7.78 14.71
CA LYS A 98 31.32 9.15 14.39
C LYS A 98 32.35 9.97 13.63
N GLN A 99 33.60 9.52 13.60
CA GLN A 99 34.71 10.17 12.90
C GLN A 99 35.72 9.12 12.43
N GLY A 100 36.41 9.39 11.32
CA GLY A 100 37.48 8.53 10.84
C GLY A 100 38.00 8.99 9.48
N GLU A 101 38.97 8.27 8.94
CA GLU A 101 39.54 8.57 7.61
C GLU A 101 38.53 8.39 6.47
N TRP A 102 37.44 7.67 6.72
CA TRP A 102 36.30 7.53 5.83
C TRP A 102 35.54 8.84 5.61
N LEU A 103 35.68 9.84 6.49
CA LEU A 103 35.02 11.13 6.42
C LEU A 103 35.95 12.22 5.86
N SER A 104 35.48 12.93 4.85
CA SER A 104 36.11 14.15 4.33
C SER A 104 35.09 15.27 4.24
N ILE A 105 35.43 16.46 4.72
CA ILE A 105 34.60 17.66 4.62
C ILE A 105 35.35 18.69 3.77
N SER A 106 34.64 19.33 2.84
CA SER A 106 35.23 20.36 1.96
C SER A 106 35.77 21.55 2.74
N HIS A 107 36.71 22.30 2.15
CA HIS A 107 37.37 23.42 2.83
C HIS A 107 36.39 24.53 3.27
N ASP A 108 35.33 24.74 2.51
CA ASP A 108 34.25 25.68 2.80
C ASP A 108 33.16 25.09 3.72
N GLY A 109 33.27 23.81 4.10
CA GLY A 109 32.36 23.13 5.01
C GLY A 109 30.97 22.81 4.42
N THR A 110 30.82 22.88 3.10
CA THR A 110 29.51 22.73 2.44
C THR A 110 29.25 21.31 1.91
N HIS A 111 30.28 20.47 1.79
CA HIS A 111 30.17 19.11 1.28
C HIS A 111 30.81 18.10 2.24
N ALA A 112 30.09 17.04 2.58
CA ALA A 112 30.63 15.87 3.26
C ALA A 112 30.72 14.67 2.32
N SER A 113 31.81 13.91 2.42
CA SER A 113 32.01 12.65 1.71
C SER A 113 32.36 11.54 2.69
N ILE A 114 31.59 10.45 2.66
CA ILE A 114 31.77 9.24 3.45
C ILE A 114 32.07 8.09 2.49
N ARG A 115 33.21 7.41 2.65
CA ARG A 115 33.62 6.33 1.74
C ARG A 115 34.21 5.15 2.49
N ASP A 116 33.89 3.96 1.99
CA ASP A 116 34.45 2.69 2.48
C ASP A 116 34.28 2.49 3.99
N ALA A 117 33.17 3.01 4.54
CA ALA A 117 32.92 3.02 5.96
C ALA A 117 32.19 1.74 6.40
N GLU A 118 32.58 1.16 7.54
CA GLU A 118 32.02 -0.13 7.97
C GLU A 118 30.76 0.04 8.83
N ILE A 119 30.83 0.78 9.92
CA ILE A 119 29.70 1.06 10.82
C ILE A 119 29.79 2.52 11.24
N VAL A 120 28.90 3.36 10.70
CA VAL A 120 28.98 4.83 10.87
C VAL A 120 27.66 5.48 11.22
N TYR A 121 27.71 6.34 12.22
CA TYR A 121 26.66 7.31 12.52
C TYR A 121 27.20 8.67 12.10
N TYR A 122 26.50 9.33 11.19
CA TYR A 122 26.87 10.66 10.73
C TYR A 122 25.75 11.64 11.03
N GLU A 123 26.08 12.71 11.76
CA GLU A 123 25.20 13.84 11.98
C GLU A 123 25.77 15.04 11.23
N GLY A 124 25.10 15.41 10.14
CA GLY A 124 25.59 16.40 9.18
C GLY A 124 24.63 17.57 9.01
N ASN A 125 25.16 18.70 8.58
CA ASN A 125 24.40 19.90 8.18
C ASN A 125 24.95 20.53 6.89
N GLU A 126 25.82 19.81 6.19
CA GLU A 126 26.44 20.22 4.95
C GLU A 126 25.38 20.33 3.84
N GLN A 127 25.55 21.27 2.90
CA GLN A 127 24.60 21.44 1.79
C GLN A 127 24.44 20.17 0.95
N SER A 128 25.53 19.43 0.78
CA SER A 128 25.50 18.11 0.15
C SER A 128 26.26 17.06 0.94
N ILE A 129 25.74 15.84 0.95
CA ILE A 129 26.34 14.69 1.62
C ILE A 129 26.41 13.54 0.61
N SER A 130 27.61 12.99 0.38
CA SER A 130 27.81 11.84 -0.48
C SER A 130 28.35 10.65 0.32
N ILE A 131 27.69 9.50 0.23
CA ILE A 131 28.07 8.27 0.93
C ILE A 131 28.26 7.15 -0.09
N SER A 132 29.35 6.40 0.02
CA SER A 132 29.63 5.32 -0.92
C SER A 132 30.36 4.11 -0.36
N HIS A 133 30.11 2.95 -0.98
CA HIS A 133 30.83 1.70 -0.70
C HIS A 133 30.88 1.34 0.80
N SER A 134 29.86 1.73 1.55
CA SER A 134 29.83 1.63 3.00
C SER A 134 28.83 0.56 3.45
N LYS A 135 29.05 -0.09 4.60
CA LYS A 135 28.22 -1.24 5.01
C LYS A 135 27.01 -0.86 5.84
N ASN A 136 27.21 -0.30 7.03
CA ASN A 136 26.13 0.07 7.96
C ASN A 136 26.16 1.57 8.20
N ILE A 137 25.18 2.30 7.66
CA ILE A 137 25.10 3.75 7.74
C ILE A 137 23.84 4.14 8.49
N VAL A 138 24.00 5.00 9.49
CA VAL A 138 22.92 5.78 10.07
C VAL A 138 23.24 7.26 9.85
N LEU A 139 22.45 7.88 8.97
CA LEU A 139 22.56 9.28 8.60
C LEU A 139 21.45 10.06 9.30
N ASN A 140 21.86 11.10 10.03
CA ASN A 140 20.96 12.07 10.63
C ASN A 140 21.32 13.45 10.12
N VAL A 141 20.53 13.98 9.20
CA VAL A 141 20.77 15.32 8.67
C VAL A 141 19.99 16.32 9.50
N THR A 142 20.70 17.36 9.94
CA THR A 142 20.12 18.46 10.70
C THR A 142 20.32 19.75 9.92
N LYS A 143 19.23 20.49 9.66
CA LYS A 143 19.22 21.85 9.07
C LYS A 143 20.28 22.14 8.00
N GLY A 144 19.89 22.08 6.72
CA GLY A 144 20.59 22.82 5.66
C GLY A 144 21.24 21.98 4.56
N SER A 145 21.18 20.65 4.64
CA SER A 145 21.39 19.83 3.46
C SER A 145 20.26 20.04 2.47
N ARG A 146 20.55 19.75 1.21
CA ARG A 146 19.58 19.77 0.12
C ARG A 146 19.78 18.58 -0.80
N ASP A 147 21.00 18.04 -0.89
CA ASP A 147 21.33 16.96 -1.80
C ASP A 147 22.11 15.87 -1.05
N ILE A 148 21.51 14.69 -0.94
CA ILE A 148 22.09 13.53 -0.27
C ILE A 148 22.16 12.39 -1.28
N ASP A 149 23.36 11.93 -1.59
CA ASP A 149 23.61 10.83 -2.52
C ASP A 149 24.26 9.66 -1.80
N ILE A 150 23.60 8.51 -1.77
CA ILE A 150 24.10 7.27 -1.17
C ILE A 150 24.18 6.22 -2.28
N PHE A 151 25.38 5.67 -2.54
CA PHE A 151 25.56 4.70 -3.61
C PHE A 151 26.39 3.47 -3.21
N SER A 152 26.00 2.31 -3.72
CA SER A 152 26.69 1.03 -3.51
C SER A 152 26.95 0.74 -2.02
N SER A 153 25.99 1.05 -1.15
CA SER A 153 26.13 0.88 0.30
C SER A 153 25.12 -0.15 0.81
N ASP A 154 25.49 -1.03 1.74
CA ASP A 154 24.65 -2.21 2.04
C ASP A 154 23.36 -1.84 2.82
N ASN A 155 23.51 -1.28 4.01
CA ASN A 155 22.44 -1.01 4.95
C ASN A 155 22.40 0.48 5.28
N VAL A 156 21.28 1.13 4.97
CA VAL A 156 21.12 2.58 5.07
C VAL A 156 19.91 2.91 5.93
N ILE A 157 20.10 3.74 6.94
CA ILE A 157 19.04 4.43 7.67
C ILE A 157 19.31 5.93 7.49
N SER A 158 18.36 6.68 6.95
CA SER A 158 18.49 8.10 6.70
C SER A 158 17.30 8.87 7.28
N SER A 159 17.58 9.91 8.05
CA SER A 159 16.62 10.91 8.50
C SER A 159 17.04 12.28 7.99
N THR A 160 16.20 12.99 7.24
CA THR A 160 16.57 14.30 6.65
C THR A 160 15.97 15.51 7.37
N GLY A 161 14.88 15.28 8.11
CA GLY A 161 14.27 16.28 8.98
C GLY A 161 13.45 17.30 8.19
N ASP A 162 12.97 18.36 8.84
CA ASP A 162 11.89 19.17 8.25
C ASP A 162 12.28 20.15 7.13
N ASN A 163 13.40 19.98 6.42
CA ASN A 163 13.73 20.84 5.27
C ASN A 163 13.42 20.12 3.96
N SER A 164 13.16 20.87 2.90
CA SER A 164 13.08 20.30 1.55
C SER A 164 14.43 19.75 1.11
N ASP A 165 14.52 18.42 1.13
CA ASP A 165 15.72 17.64 0.86
C ASP A 165 15.55 16.78 -0.40
N ARG A 166 16.62 16.57 -1.14
CA ARG A 166 16.71 15.58 -2.22
C ARG A 166 17.61 14.45 -1.74
N LEU A 167 17.04 13.27 -1.52
CA LEU A 167 17.75 12.06 -1.15
C LEU A 167 17.72 11.06 -2.30
N SER A 168 18.88 10.58 -2.70
CA SER A 168 19.07 9.56 -3.72
C SER A 168 19.85 8.39 -3.14
N VAL A 169 19.27 7.19 -3.17
CA VAL A 169 19.89 5.94 -2.71
C VAL A 169 19.98 4.98 -3.87
N SER A 170 21.16 4.42 -4.14
CA SER A 170 21.36 3.51 -5.26
C SER A 170 22.22 2.30 -4.91
N GLY A 171 21.88 1.14 -5.47
CA GLY A 171 22.66 -0.08 -5.31
C GLY A 171 22.76 -0.57 -3.87
N SER A 172 21.73 -0.32 -3.06
CA SER A 172 21.72 -0.64 -1.62
C SER A 172 20.89 -1.89 -1.32
N LYS A 173 21.28 -2.68 -0.32
CA LYS A 173 20.59 -3.96 -0.02
C LYS A 173 19.36 -3.78 0.85
N ASN A 174 19.40 -2.79 1.74
CA ASN A 174 18.39 -2.53 2.74
C ASN A 174 18.37 -1.02 3.03
N VAL A 175 17.19 -0.40 2.97
CA VAL A 175 17.08 1.06 3.03
C VAL A 175 15.90 1.46 3.91
N ILE A 176 16.12 2.38 4.84
CA ILE A 176 15.08 3.04 5.64
C ILE A 176 15.26 4.54 5.49
N ILE A 177 14.21 5.23 5.05
CA ILE A 177 14.19 6.68 4.82
C ILE A 177 13.05 7.29 5.61
N ASN A 178 13.34 8.40 6.28
CA ASN A 178 12.37 9.33 6.84
C ASN A 178 12.76 10.74 6.40
N SER A 179 12.02 11.34 5.47
CA SER A 179 12.42 12.66 4.97
C SER A 179 11.90 13.80 5.84
N GLY A 180 10.64 13.84 6.25
CA GLY A 180 10.21 14.71 7.34
C GLY A 180 8.85 15.36 7.11
N GLY A 181 8.80 16.69 7.06
CA GLY A 181 7.56 17.46 7.00
C GLY A 181 7.56 18.59 5.98
N SER A 182 8.51 18.56 5.04
CA SER A 182 8.65 19.52 3.94
C SER A 182 8.60 18.80 2.62
N ASN A 183 8.42 19.54 1.52
CA ASN A 183 8.43 18.99 0.18
C ASN A 183 9.81 18.42 -0.19
N ASP A 184 9.91 17.10 -0.24
CA ASP A 184 11.12 16.32 -0.41
C ASP A 184 11.17 15.60 -1.75
N GLY A 185 12.37 15.23 -2.18
CA GLY A 185 12.61 14.40 -3.34
C GLY A 185 13.31 13.11 -2.95
N ILE A 186 12.64 11.97 -3.01
CA ILE A 186 13.20 10.67 -2.64
C ILE A 186 13.38 9.81 -3.90
N GLY A 187 14.63 9.48 -4.22
CA GLY A 187 14.99 8.58 -5.31
C GLY A 187 15.62 7.30 -4.79
N VAL A 188 15.08 6.13 -5.11
CA VAL A 188 15.69 4.83 -4.76
C VAL A 188 15.85 3.96 -6.00
N LEU A 189 17.08 3.56 -6.30
CA LEU A 189 17.42 2.85 -7.53
C LEU A 189 18.18 1.55 -7.27
N ASN A 190 17.84 0.47 -7.98
CA ASN A 190 18.55 -0.82 -7.92
C ASN A 190 18.78 -1.29 -6.47
N SER A 191 17.78 -1.12 -5.61
CA SER A 191 17.90 -1.38 -4.18
C SER A 191 16.78 -2.27 -3.68
N ASN A 192 17.06 -3.10 -2.69
CA ASN A 192 16.08 -4.05 -2.18
C ASN A 192 15.64 -3.68 -0.77
N ASN A 193 14.50 -4.22 -0.36
CA ASN A 193 13.99 -4.17 0.98
C ASN A 193 13.96 -2.74 1.57
N VAL A 194 13.12 -1.91 0.97
CA VAL A 194 13.08 -0.46 1.20
C VAL A 194 11.87 -0.10 2.05
N ILE A 195 12.06 0.77 3.02
CA ILE A 195 10.97 1.47 3.71
C ILE A 195 11.23 2.96 3.54
N ALA A 196 10.31 3.67 2.89
CA ALA A 196 10.39 5.12 2.75
C ALA A 196 9.14 5.77 3.34
N ASN A 197 9.37 6.82 4.11
CA ASN A 197 8.35 7.71 4.62
C ASN A 197 8.75 9.14 4.25
N ALA A 198 7.97 9.79 3.40
CA ALA A 198 8.25 11.15 2.97
C ALA A 198 7.69 12.19 3.97
N GLY A 199 6.46 11.96 4.41
CA GLY A 199 5.91 12.52 5.65
C GLY A 199 4.87 13.59 5.38
N ASN A 200 5.13 14.87 5.64
CA ASN A 200 4.23 15.93 5.14
C ASN A 200 4.94 16.76 4.07
N GLY A 201 4.18 17.46 3.25
CA GLY A 201 4.70 18.26 2.14
C GLY A 201 4.28 17.65 0.80
N ASP A 202 4.38 18.43 -0.28
CA ASP A 202 4.17 17.89 -1.63
C ASP A 202 5.48 17.25 -2.10
N ASP A 203 5.56 15.93 -1.98
CA ASP A 203 6.76 15.14 -2.16
C ASP A 203 6.89 14.57 -3.58
N ARG A 204 8.12 14.23 -3.96
CA ARG A 204 8.45 13.60 -5.24
C ARG A 204 9.21 12.32 -5.02
N ILE A 205 8.58 11.21 -5.33
CA ILE A 205 9.09 9.88 -5.02
C ILE A 205 9.35 9.12 -6.32
N PHE A 206 10.56 8.60 -6.46
CA PHE A 206 11.02 7.93 -7.67
C PHE A 206 11.75 6.63 -7.36
N PHE A 207 11.14 5.50 -7.68
CA PHE A 207 11.66 4.16 -7.37
C PHE A 207 11.87 3.36 -8.66
N VAL A 208 13.09 2.86 -8.87
CA VAL A 208 13.44 2.13 -10.09
C VAL A 208 14.22 0.87 -9.78
N LYS A 209 13.76 -0.26 -10.31
CA LYS A 209 14.41 -1.58 -10.09
C LYS A 209 14.58 -1.86 -8.61
N THR A 210 13.54 -1.59 -7.83
CA THR A 210 13.51 -1.90 -6.40
C THR A 210 12.73 -3.17 -6.14
N SER A 211 13.08 -3.92 -5.10
CA SER A 211 12.28 -5.05 -4.61
C SER A 211 11.88 -4.85 -3.16
N ASP A 212 10.74 -5.41 -2.75
CA ASP A 212 10.30 -5.47 -1.35
C ASP A 212 10.23 -4.06 -0.74
N ALA A 213 9.48 -3.16 -1.38
CA ALA A 213 9.43 -1.75 -1.01
C ALA A 213 8.09 -1.41 -0.33
N VAL A 214 8.15 -0.69 0.78
CA VAL A 214 7.01 -0.02 1.40
C VAL A 214 7.25 1.48 1.32
N ILE A 215 6.36 2.18 0.63
CA ILE A 215 6.44 3.61 0.36
C ILE A 215 5.23 4.27 1.01
N ASN A 216 5.48 5.28 1.84
CA ASN A 216 4.45 6.15 2.40
C ASN A 216 4.79 7.57 1.96
N SER A 217 3.99 8.16 1.08
CA SER A 217 4.18 9.54 0.62
C SER A 217 3.76 10.49 1.73
N GLY A 218 2.54 10.31 2.25
CA GLY A 218 2.12 10.89 3.52
C GLY A 218 1.07 11.96 3.30
N ALA A 219 1.33 13.21 3.66
CA ALA A 219 0.33 14.28 3.55
C ALA A 219 0.83 15.41 2.65
N GLY A 220 0.04 15.78 1.65
CA GLY A 220 0.41 16.74 0.62
C GLY A 220 0.01 16.18 -0.74
N ASN A 221 0.14 16.97 -1.80
CA ASN A 221 -0.15 16.47 -3.15
C ASN A 221 1.13 15.88 -3.73
N ASP A 222 1.26 14.57 -3.61
CA ASP A 222 2.49 13.84 -3.89
C ASP A 222 2.56 13.37 -5.35
N ILE A 223 3.79 13.13 -5.81
CA ILE A 223 4.07 12.55 -7.12
C ILE A 223 4.91 11.30 -6.93
N GLU A 224 4.35 10.14 -7.25
CA GLU A 224 5.04 8.86 -7.20
C GLU A 224 5.28 8.29 -8.58
N THR A 225 6.51 7.80 -8.80
CA THR A 225 6.86 7.09 -10.01
C THR A 225 7.64 5.83 -9.67
N ILE A 226 7.06 4.66 -9.97
CA ILE A 226 7.63 3.35 -9.69
C ILE A 226 7.85 2.61 -11.01
N SER A 227 9.07 2.15 -11.28
CA SER A 227 9.40 1.51 -12.56
C SER A 227 10.25 0.25 -12.39
N SER A 228 9.95 -0.78 -13.18
CA SER A 228 10.68 -2.05 -13.20
C SER A 228 10.89 -2.68 -11.82
N SER A 229 9.94 -2.50 -10.90
CA SER A 229 10.08 -2.87 -9.49
C SER A 229 9.20 -4.07 -9.13
N SER A 230 9.48 -4.74 -8.02
CA SER A 230 8.72 -5.90 -7.57
C SER A 230 8.36 -5.86 -6.10
N ASP A 231 7.18 -6.38 -5.74
CA ASP A 231 6.71 -6.50 -4.37
C ASP A 231 6.71 -5.12 -3.67
N VAL A 232 5.92 -4.20 -4.21
CA VAL A 232 5.80 -2.82 -3.76
C VAL A 232 4.44 -2.61 -3.09
N VAL A 233 4.45 -2.01 -1.91
CA VAL A 233 3.28 -1.45 -1.24
C VAL A 233 3.44 0.07 -1.22
N LEU A 234 2.55 0.77 -1.89
CA LEU A 234 2.47 2.23 -1.91
C LEU A 234 1.24 2.68 -1.12
N ASN A 235 1.46 3.60 -0.19
CA ASN A 235 0.42 4.37 0.47
C ASN A 235 0.66 5.85 0.14
N SER A 236 -0.19 6.46 -0.68
CA SER A 236 0.00 7.87 -1.09
C SER A 236 -0.43 8.81 0.04
N GLY A 237 -1.57 8.56 0.68
CA GLY A 237 -1.88 9.07 2.01
C GLY A 237 -2.99 10.11 2.00
N THR A 238 -2.70 11.39 2.12
CA THR A 238 -3.73 12.44 2.05
C THR A 238 -3.29 13.56 1.12
N GLY A 239 -4.17 14.02 0.25
CA GLY A 239 -3.87 14.98 -0.79
C GLY A 239 -4.43 14.47 -2.11
N SER A 240 -4.32 15.28 -3.16
CA SER A 240 -4.61 14.80 -4.51
C SER A 240 -3.30 14.36 -5.14
N ASP A 241 -3.08 13.04 -5.13
CA ASP A 241 -1.81 12.42 -5.47
C ASP A 241 -1.75 11.98 -6.94
N TYR A 242 -0.54 11.88 -7.46
CA TYR A 242 -0.29 11.43 -8.83
C TYR A 242 0.69 10.27 -8.86
N THR A 243 0.17 9.07 -9.13
CA THR A 243 0.93 7.84 -9.15
C THR A 243 1.11 7.29 -10.57
N GLU A 244 2.35 7.07 -10.97
CA GLU A 244 2.74 6.35 -12.19
C GLU A 244 3.50 5.06 -11.86
N ILE A 245 3.01 3.92 -12.35
CA ILE A 245 3.67 2.63 -12.18
C ILE A 245 3.88 1.94 -13.53
N HIS A 246 5.12 1.52 -13.80
CA HIS A 246 5.50 0.91 -15.06
C HIS A 246 6.29 -0.38 -14.88
N GLU A 247 6.02 -1.38 -15.71
CA GLU A 247 6.83 -2.60 -15.83
C GLU A 247 7.08 -3.31 -14.49
N SER A 248 6.13 -3.24 -13.54
CA SER A 248 6.31 -3.69 -12.17
C SER A 248 5.44 -4.90 -11.84
N SER A 249 5.81 -5.66 -10.81
CA SER A 249 5.12 -6.91 -10.44
C SER A 249 4.83 -7.03 -8.96
N GLY A 250 3.62 -7.42 -8.57
CA GLY A 250 3.28 -7.54 -7.15
C GLY A 250 3.17 -6.15 -6.52
N VAL A 251 2.22 -5.37 -7.01
CA VAL A 251 2.04 -3.97 -6.61
C VAL A 251 0.74 -3.86 -5.83
N VAL A 252 0.81 -3.26 -4.65
CA VAL A 252 -0.33 -2.84 -3.85
C VAL A 252 -0.31 -1.32 -3.77
N VAL A 253 -1.41 -0.68 -4.13
CA VAL A 253 -1.59 0.78 -4.03
C VAL A 253 -2.80 1.06 -3.15
N ASN A 254 -2.63 1.90 -2.15
CA ASN A 254 -3.70 2.55 -1.40
C ASN A 254 -3.49 4.05 -1.59
N SER A 255 -4.35 4.74 -2.33
CA SER A 255 -4.11 6.15 -2.65
C SER A 255 -4.50 7.08 -1.50
N GLY A 256 -5.57 6.74 -0.78
CA GLY A 256 -5.88 7.35 0.51
C GLY A 256 -6.96 8.41 0.42
N MET A 257 -6.75 9.62 0.96
CA MET A 257 -7.77 10.67 0.96
C MET A 257 -7.44 11.77 -0.05
N GLY A 258 -8.37 12.05 -0.97
CA GLY A 258 -8.31 13.15 -1.93
C GLY A 258 -8.60 12.63 -3.34
N ASP A 259 -8.79 13.53 -4.29
CA ASP A 259 -9.06 13.12 -5.68
C ASP A 259 -7.73 12.71 -6.33
N ASP A 260 -7.47 11.41 -6.49
CA ASP A 260 -6.20 10.85 -6.92
C ASP A 260 -6.16 10.47 -8.41
N SER A 261 -4.96 10.46 -9.00
CA SER A 261 -4.75 10.06 -10.39
C SER A 261 -3.69 8.97 -10.49
N ILE A 262 -4.12 7.76 -10.86
CA ILE A 262 -3.29 6.56 -10.84
C ILE A 262 -3.19 5.95 -12.23
N SER A 263 -1.96 5.75 -12.72
CA SER A 263 -1.68 5.14 -14.02
C SER A 263 -0.71 3.97 -13.87
N ILE A 264 -1.18 2.76 -14.20
CA ILE A 264 -0.38 1.52 -14.14
C ILE A 264 -0.27 0.89 -15.52
N LEU A 265 0.95 0.79 -16.04
CA LEU A 265 1.24 0.27 -17.39
C LEU A 265 2.17 -0.95 -17.35
N ASN A 266 1.91 -1.92 -18.22
CA ASN A 266 2.78 -3.08 -18.45
C ASN A 266 3.14 -3.86 -17.16
N SER A 267 2.24 -3.93 -16.19
CA SER A 267 2.51 -4.47 -14.85
C SER A 267 1.66 -5.71 -14.57
N ASN A 268 1.97 -6.46 -13.51
CA ASN A 268 1.19 -7.66 -13.16
C ASN A 268 1.04 -7.86 -11.66
N LYS A 269 -0.02 -8.60 -11.26
CA LYS A 269 -0.40 -8.82 -9.85
C LYS A 269 -0.60 -7.48 -9.13
N ILE A 270 -1.62 -6.76 -9.57
CA ILE A 270 -1.95 -5.43 -9.08
C ILE A 270 -3.11 -5.58 -8.11
N VAL A 271 -3.01 -4.92 -6.96
CA VAL A 271 -4.10 -4.63 -6.04
C VAL A 271 -4.13 -3.13 -5.85
N LEU A 272 -5.26 -2.50 -6.11
CA LEU A 272 -5.42 -1.05 -6.02
C LEU A 272 -6.70 -0.74 -5.26
N ASN A 273 -6.61 0.19 -4.31
CA ASN A 273 -7.74 0.84 -3.65
C ASN A 273 -7.60 2.37 -3.83
N GLY A 274 -8.62 3.01 -4.40
CA GLY A 274 -8.71 4.48 -4.49
C GLY A 274 -9.05 5.14 -3.14
N ASP A 275 -9.58 4.38 -2.19
CA ASP A 275 -9.94 4.83 -0.85
C ASP A 275 -11.00 5.94 -0.82
N GLN A 276 -10.68 7.23 -0.66
CA GLN A 276 -11.66 8.32 -0.53
C GLN A 276 -11.33 9.45 -1.50
N GLY A 277 -12.29 9.86 -2.33
CA GLY A 277 -12.11 10.93 -3.30
C GLY A 277 -12.65 10.50 -4.65
N ASN A 278 -12.75 11.43 -5.60
CA ASN A 278 -13.16 11.09 -6.96
C ASN A 278 -11.90 10.77 -7.77
N ASP A 279 -11.60 9.49 -7.91
CA ASP A 279 -10.33 9.02 -8.43
C ASP A 279 -10.35 8.76 -9.93
N VAL A 280 -9.18 8.88 -10.55
CA VAL A 280 -8.95 8.51 -11.93
C VAL A 280 -7.95 7.37 -12.00
N ILE A 281 -8.44 6.16 -12.26
CA ILE A 281 -7.64 4.94 -12.29
C ILE A 281 -7.53 4.44 -13.73
N ASN A 282 -6.30 4.36 -14.25
CA ASN A 282 -6.01 3.78 -15.56
C ASN A 282 -5.01 2.62 -15.45
N VAL A 283 -5.43 1.41 -15.82
CA VAL A 283 -4.58 0.21 -15.81
C VAL A 283 -4.54 -0.40 -17.20
N GLU A 284 -3.42 -0.25 -17.91
CA GLU A 284 -3.27 -0.73 -19.30
C GLU A 284 -2.15 -1.76 -19.47
N HIS A 285 -2.34 -2.64 -20.45
CA HIS A 285 -1.37 -3.66 -20.85
C HIS A 285 -0.88 -4.53 -19.68
N SER A 286 -1.73 -4.67 -18.65
CA SER A 286 -1.40 -5.31 -17.39
C SER A 286 -2.12 -6.66 -17.23
N ALA A 287 -1.86 -7.40 -16.16
CA ALA A 287 -2.50 -8.71 -15.92
C ALA A 287 -2.69 -9.02 -14.44
N ASN A 288 -3.77 -9.73 -14.09
CA ASN A 288 -4.13 -10.07 -12.70
C ASN A 288 -4.27 -8.80 -11.85
N ALA A 289 -5.32 -8.03 -12.12
CA ALA A 289 -5.61 -6.78 -11.44
C ALA A 289 -6.88 -6.91 -10.60
N ILE A 290 -6.80 -6.45 -9.35
CA ILE A 290 -7.94 -6.25 -8.45
C ILE A 290 -7.96 -4.76 -8.15
N ILE A 291 -9.05 -4.10 -8.49
CA ILE A 291 -9.20 -2.65 -8.40
C ILE A 291 -10.51 -2.37 -7.65
N ASP A 292 -10.42 -1.52 -6.65
CA ASP A 292 -11.54 -0.94 -5.89
C ASP A 292 -11.40 0.59 -6.02
N GLY A 293 -12.44 1.28 -6.51
CA GLY A 293 -12.44 2.75 -6.60
C GLY A 293 -12.55 3.40 -5.24
N GLY A 294 -13.31 2.82 -4.32
CA GLY A 294 -13.48 3.35 -2.97
C GLY A 294 -14.71 4.25 -2.84
N ASP A 295 -14.65 5.27 -1.98
CA ASP A 295 -15.71 6.25 -1.78
C ASP A 295 -15.50 7.45 -2.72
N GLY A 296 -16.41 7.73 -3.64
CA GLY A 296 -16.35 8.87 -4.57
C GLY A 296 -17.01 8.56 -5.90
N ASP A 297 -17.13 9.55 -6.79
CA ASP A 297 -17.56 9.32 -8.17
C ASP A 297 -16.32 9.03 -9.04
N ASP A 298 -15.96 7.76 -9.20
CA ASP A 298 -14.68 7.36 -9.79
C ASP A 298 -14.70 7.16 -11.31
N ILE A 299 -13.53 7.31 -11.94
CA ILE A 299 -13.31 6.99 -13.35
C ILE A 299 -12.27 5.88 -13.46
N ILE A 300 -12.73 4.67 -13.79
CA ILE A 300 -11.89 3.47 -13.82
C ILE A 300 -11.80 2.94 -15.25
N THR A 301 -10.60 2.90 -15.81
CA THR A 301 -10.31 2.30 -17.12
C THR A 301 -9.32 1.16 -16.97
N VAL A 302 -9.71 -0.06 -17.34
CA VAL A 302 -8.88 -1.26 -17.23
C VAL A 302 -8.83 -2.01 -18.54
N ASN A 303 -7.67 -1.94 -19.19
CA ASN A 303 -7.32 -2.73 -20.36
C ASN A 303 -6.22 -3.73 -19.97
N ALA A 304 -6.59 -4.67 -19.11
CA ALA A 304 -5.74 -5.77 -18.69
C ALA A 304 -6.02 -7.03 -19.54
N SER A 305 -4.98 -7.82 -19.77
CA SER A 305 -5.00 -9.01 -20.64
C SER A 305 -5.78 -10.18 -20.05
N THR A 306 -5.77 -10.36 -18.72
CA THR A 306 -6.39 -11.51 -18.03
C THR A 306 -6.66 -11.23 -16.55
N ASN A 307 -7.65 -11.93 -15.97
CA ASN A 307 -7.97 -11.98 -14.53
C ASN A 307 -8.14 -10.60 -13.89
N THR A 308 -9.12 -9.85 -14.37
CA THR A 308 -9.46 -8.52 -13.86
C THR A 308 -10.69 -8.61 -12.95
N ILE A 309 -10.61 -8.00 -11.78
CA ILE A 309 -11.72 -7.72 -10.89
C ILE A 309 -11.76 -6.20 -10.67
N VAL A 310 -12.91 -5.59 -10.90
CA VAL A 310 -13.15 -4.16 -10.66
C VAL A 310 -14.40 -4.00 -9.80
N ASP A 311 -14.31 -3.20 -8.76
CA ASP A 311 -15.43 -2.64 -8.01
C ASP A 311 -15.31 -1.11 -8.11
N GLY A 312 -16.40 -0.41 -8.42
CA GLY A 312 -16.41 1.06 -8.39
C GLY A 312 -16.38 1.55 -6.95
N GLY A 313 -17.19 0.93 -6.08
CA GLY A 313 -17.22 1.26 -4.66
C GLY A 313 -18.48 2.03 -4.32
N ALA A 314 -18.37 3.17 -3.67
CA ALA A 314 -19.50 3.99 -3.27
C ALA A 314 -19.49 5.34 -3.98
N GLY A 315 -20.48 5.60 -4.82
CA GLY A 315 -20.62 6.82 -5.60
C GLY A 315 -21.10 6.47 -6.99
N ASN A 316 -21.12 7.43 -7.91
CA ASN A 316 -21.61 7.21 -9.27
C ASN A 316 -20.41 6.99 -10.20
N ASP A 317 -20.04 5.74 -10.37
CA ASP A 317 -18.78 5.39 -11.00
C ASP A 317 -18.90 5.25 -12.51
N THR A 318 -17.82 5.57 -13.22
CA THR A 318 -17.67 5.33 -14.65
C THR A 318 -16.58 4.31 -14.90
N ILE A 319 -16.98 3.08 -15.23
CA ILE A 319 -16.07 1.94 -15.38
C ILE A 319 -15.99 1.53 -16.84
N THR A 320 -14.77 1.41 -17.39
CA THR A 320 -14.51 0.79 -18.69
C THR A 320 -13.53 -0.37 -18.51
N ALA A 321 -14.03 -1.60 -18.51
CA ALA A 321 -13.23 -2.79 -18.20
C ALA A 321 -13.77 -4.06 -18.86
N SER A 322 -13.01 -5.16 -18.75
CA SER A 322 -13.46 -6.53 -18.99
C SER A 322 -13.05 -7.41 -17.82
N GLY A 323 -13.81 -8.49 -17.56
CA GLY A 323 -13.60 -9.39 -16.42
C GLY A 323 -14.79 -9.44 -15.46
N ILE A 324 -14.52 -9.49 -14.15
CA ILE A 324 -15.57 -9.45 -13.12
C ILE A 324 -15.71 -8.00 -12.66
N ILE A 325 -16.88 -7.40 -12.84
CA ILE A 325 -17.09 -5.97 -12.62
C ILE A 325 -18.32 -5.77 -11.74
N SER A 326 -18.20 -4.89 -10.76
CA SER A 326 -19.28 -4.35 -9.92
C SER A 326 -19.24 -2.83 -10.03
N GLY A 327 -20.39 -2.19 -10.13
CA GLY A 327 -20.49 -0.73 -9.96
C GLY A 327 -20.31 -0.38 -8.49
N GLY A 328 -21.04 -1.09 -7.62
CA GLY A 328 -21.00 -0.87 -6.19
C GLY A 328 -22.30 -0.20 -5.75
N THR A 329 -22.25 0.80 -4.88
CA THR A 329 -23.44 1.58 -4.51
C THR A 329 -23.42 2.95 -5.14
N GLY A 330 -24.47 3.31 -5.87
CA GLY A 330 -24.67 4.57 -6.57
C GLY A 330 -25.23 4.33 -7.97
N ASP A 331 -25.43 5.37 -8.77
CA ASP A 331 -25.94 5.18 -10.13
C ASP A 331 -24.77 5.05 -11.11
N ASP A 332 -24.33 3.81 -11.36
CA ASP A 332 -23.09 3.55 -12.09
C ASP A 332 -23.23 3.42 -13.61
N TYR A 333 -22.16 3.74 -14.33
CA TYR A 333 -22.01 3.52 -15.77
C TYR A 333 -20.85 2.56 -16.07
N ILE A 334 -21.19 1.36 -16.50
CA ILE A 334 -20.22 0.32 -16.86
C ILE A 334 -20.21 0.15 -18.38
N LYS A 335 -19.03 0.25 -18.98
CA LYS A 335 -18.79 -0.03 -20.39
C LYS A 335 -17.87 -1.23 -20.56
N LEU A 336 -18.42 -2.30 -21.13
CA LEU A 336 -17.66 -3.52 -21.37
C LEU A 336 -16.67 -3.35 -22.52
N TYR A 337 -15.39 -3.57 -22.19
CA TYR A 337 -14.30 -3.53 -23.14
C TYR A 337 -14.10 -4.89 -23.80
N HIS A 338 -14.76 -5.14 -24.93
CA HIS A 338 -14.45 -6.32 -25.72
C HIS A 338 -13.07 -6.15 -26.36
N SER A 339 -12.07 -6.85 -25.84
CA SER A 339 -10.81 -6.98 -26.55
C SER A 339 -11.07 -7.71 -27.87
N ILE A 340 -11.18 -6.93 -28.95
CA ILE A 340 -11.21 -7.42 -30.34
C ILE A 340 -9.93 -8.17 -30.74
N PHE A 341 -8.96 -8.30 -29.83
CA PHE A 341 -7.61 -8.79 -30.10
C PHE A 341 -7.36 -10.24 -29.66
N GLU A 342 -8.25 -10.84 -28.87
CA GLU A 342 -8.07 -12.24 -28.47
C GLU A 342 -9.23 -13.09 -28.98
N LYS A 343 -9.08 -13.58 -30.21
CA LYS A 343 -9.92 -14.63 -30.80
C LYS A 343 -9.99 -15.90 -29.92
N ASP A 344 -9.10 -16.01 -28.93
CA ASP A 344 -8.90 -17.18 -28.09
C ASP A 344 -9.01 -16.89 -26.56
N ALA A 345 -9.18 -15.63 -26.11
CA ALA A 345 -9.47 -15.32 -24.71
C ALA A 345 -10.96 -15.50 -24.43
N LYS A 346 -11.27 -16.59 -23.75
CA LYS A 346 -12.58 -16.88 -23.18
C LYS A 346 -12.81 -16.10 -21.87
N VAL A 347 -12.50 -14.80 -21.83
CA VAL A 347 -12.88 -14.00 -20.66
C VAL A 347 -14.33 -13.60 -20.87
N GLN A 348 -15.21 -14.34 -20.20
CA GLN A 348 -16.61 -13.99 -20.09
C GLN A 348 -16.71 -12.83 -19.11
N ASP A 349 -17.26 -11.70 -19.55
CA ASP A 349 -17.56 -10.60 -18.63
C ASP A 349 -18.66 -11.03 -17.65
N VAL A 350 -18.41 -10.81 -16.37
CA VAL A 350 -19.38 -11.05 -15.29
C VAL A 350 -19.67 -9.70 -14.65
N ILE A 351 -20.91 -9.23 -14.78
CA ILE A 351 -21.39 -8.08 -14.04
C ILE A 351 -22.04 -8.57 -12.76
N LYS A 352 -21.57 -8.10 -11.61
CA LYS A 352 -22.22 -8.30 -10.33
C LYS A 352 -23.18 -7.15 -10.05
N TYR A 353 -24.34 -7.49 -9.56
CA TYR A 353 -25.33 -6.51 -9.11
C TYR A 353 -26.08 -7.05 -7.91
N SER A 354 -26.14 -6.26 -6.86
CA SER A 354 -26.81 -6.54 -5.60
C SER A 354 -27.94 -5.55 -5.36
N LYS A 355 -28.76 -5.87 -4.38
CA LYS A 355 -29.92 -5.06 -4.02
C LYS A 355 -29.46 -3.83 -3.23
N GLY A 356 -29.79 -2.64 -3.72
CA GLY A 356 -29.37 -1.38 -3.11
C GLY A 356 -28.17 -0.74 -3.80
N ASP A 357 -27.62 -1.41 -4.82
CA ASP A 357 -26.50 -0.92 -5.62
C ASP A 357 -26.87 0.35 -6.39
N GLY A 358 -28.15 0.58 -6.71
CA GLY A 358 -28.59 1.81 -7.39
C GLY A 358 -29.12 1.52 -8.78
N ASN A 359 -29.07 2.51 -9.68
CA ASN A 359 -29.62 2.42 -11.04
C ASN A 359 -28.52 2.36 -12.11
N ASP A 360 -27.93 1.19 -12.24
CA ASP A 360 -26.75 1.00 -13.07
C ASP A 360 -27.10 0.84 -14.55
N ILE A 361 -26.16 1.26 -15.40
CA ILE A 361 -26.21 1.05 -16.84
C ILE A 361 -24.97 0.28 -17.27
N VAL A 362 -25.16 -0.84 -17.95
CA VAL A 362 -24.11 -1.63 -18.57
C VAL A 362 -24.21 -1.53 -20.09
N GLU A 363 -23.25 -0.86 -20.72
CA GLU A 363 -23.10 -0.78 -22.17
C GLU A 363 -22.17 -1.87 -22.70
N GLY A 364 -22.52 -2.44 -23.86
CA GLY A 364 -21.68 -3.42 -24.54
C GLY A 364 -21.98 -4.85 -24.11
N VAL A 365 -23.18 -5.12 -23.61
CA VAL A 365 -23.55 -6.50 -23.24
C VAL A 365 -23.61 -7.38 -24.48
N THR A 366 -23.08 -8.60 -24.41
CA THR A 366 -23.24 -9.64 -25.45
C THR A 366 -24.07 -10.80 -24.92
N ASP A 367 -24.42 -11.75 -25.77
CA ASP A 367 -25.12 -12.97 -25.33
C ASP A 367 -24.23 -13.86 -24.43
N ASP A 368 -22.91 -13.62 -24.44
CA ASP A 368 -21.97 -14.31 -23.57
C ASP A 368 -21.78 -13.58 -22.22
N THR A 369 -22.16 -12.32 -22.07
CA THR A 369 -22.03 -11.61 -20.79
C THR A 369 -22.90 -12.27 -19.71
N VAL A 370 -22.33 -12.52 -18.53
CA VAL A 370 -23.06 -13.04 -17.36
C VAL A 370 -23.45 -11.88 -16.47
N ILE A 371 -24.70 -11.88 -16.02
CA ILE A 371 -25.19 -10.97 -15.00
C ILE A 371 -25.43 -11.81 -13.75
N ASP A 372 -24.65 -11.54 -12.72
CA ASP A 372 -24.70 -12.19 -11.42
C ASP A 372 -25.54 -11.35 -10.45
N LEU A 373 -26.77 -11.80 -10.24
CA LEU A 373 -27.76 -11.17 -9.35
C LEU A 373 -27.78 -11.83 -7.96
N ASN A 374 -26.62 -12.26 -7.45
CA ASN A 374 -26.52 -13.04 -6.23
C ASN A 374 -27.39 -12.47 -5.09
N GLY A 375 -28.26 -13.33 -4.55
CA GLY A 375 -29.17 -12.96 -3.46
C GLY A 375 -30.48 -12.30 -3.89
N ILE A 376 -30.73 -12.14 -5.19
CA ILE A 376 -31.98 -11.60 -5.74
C ILE A 376 -32.80 -12.73 -6.39
N SER A 377 -34.00 -12.98 -5.86
CA SER A 377 -34.93 -13.96 -6.43
C SER A 377 -35.66 -13.41 -7.66
N VAL A 378 -36.07 -14.30 -8.57
CA VAL A 378 -36.77 -13.96 -9.83
C VAL A 378 -38.11 -13.24 -9.62
N ASP A 379 -38.71 -13.35 -8.43
CA ASP A 379 -39.94 -12.67 -8.05
C ASP A 379 -39.70 -11.27 -7.46
N GLU A 380 -38.45 -10.88 -7.19
CA GLU A 380 -38.10 -9.58 -6.58
C GLU A 380 -37.88 -8.46 -7.61
N TYR A 381 -37.82 -8.77 -8.91
CA TYR A 381 -37.66 -7.77 -9.97
C TYR A 381 -38.68 -7.95 -11.10
N ASP A 382 -38.90 -6.87 -11.83
CA ASP A 382 -39.62 -6.86 -13.10
C ASP A 382 -38.61 -6.68 -14.25
N ILE A 383 -38.90 -7.30 -15.40
CA ILE A 383 -38.08 -7.18 -16.61
C ILE A 383 -38.83 -6.33 -17.64
N THR A 384 -38.13 -5.36 -18.22
CA THR A 384 -38.57 -4.70 -19.45
C THR A 384 -37.54 -4.90 -20.55
N GLU A 385 -38.01 -5.12 -21.78
CA GLU A 385 -37.17 -5.21 -22.98
C GLU A 385 -37.68 -4.23 -24.02
N SER A 386 -36.76 -3.47 -24.62
CA SER A 386 -37.06 -2.48 -25.64
C SER A 386 -35.95 -2.43 -26.70
N ARG A 387 -36.16 -1.59 -27.71
CA ARG A 387 -35.10 -1.17 -28.63
C ARG A 387 -34.95 0.34 -28.54
N ASN A 388 -33.72 0.83 -28.45
CA ASN A 388 -33.45 2.26 -28.49
C ASN A 388 -33.65 2.82 -29.92
N GLU A 389 -33.51 4.15 -30.10
CA GLU A 389 -33.68 4.80 -31.41
C GLU A 389 -32.76 4.23 -32.52
N GLY A 390 -31.61 3.67 -32.13
CA GLY A 390 -30.67 2.99 -33.03
C GLY A 390 -31.02 1.53 -33.34
N GLY A 391 -32.11 1.00 -32.78
CA GLY A 391 -32.53 -0.40 -32.94
C GLY A 391 -31.79 -1.38 -32.01
N THR A 392 -30.90 -0.90 -31.15
CA THR A 392 -30.14 -1.70 -30.19
C THR A 392 -31.08 -2.25 -29.10
N ARG A 393 -30.95 -3.54 -28.79
CA ARG A 393 -31.71 -4.18 -27.70
C ARG A 393 -31.29 -3.57 -26.36
N VAL A 394 -32.26 -3.21 -25.54
CA VAL A 394 -32.08 -2.74 -24.17
C VAL A 394 -32.95 -3.60 -23.27
N LYS A 395 -32.38 -4.11 -22.18
CA LYS A 395 -33.08 -4.90 -21.17
C LYS A 395 -32.86 -4.28 -19.81
N THR A 396 -33.90 -4.07 -19.03
CA THR A 396 -33.78 -3.48 -17.69
C THR A 396 -34.45 -4.40 -16.69
N LEU A 397 -33.74 -4.70 -15.60
CA LEU A 397 -34.26 -5.39 -14.43
C LEU A 397 -34.50 -4.34 -13.36
N THR A 398 -35.73 -4.18 -12.90
CA THR A 398 -36.10 -3.18 -11.89
C THR A 398 -36.57 -3.87 -10.61
N MET A 399 -35.95 -3.54 -9.48
CA MET A 399 -36.31 -4.13 -8.20
C MET A 399 -37.69 -3.63 -7.74
N LYS A 400 -38.58 -4.55 -7.35
CA LYS A 400 -39.99 -4.24 -7.02
C LYS A 400 -40.15 -3.40 -5.76
N ASP A 401 -39.20 -3.45 -4.85
CA ASP A 401 -39.21 -2.64 -3.63
C ASP A 401 -38.54 -1.27 -3.81
N GLY A 402 -38.08 -0.96 -5.03
CA GLY A 402 -37.50 0.33 -5.38
C GLY A 402 -36.04 0.49 -4.96
N SER A 403 -35.34 -0.60 -4.62
CA SER A 403 -33.93 -0.55 -4.21
C SER A 403 -32.94 -0.31 -5.36
N GLY A 404 -33.39 -0.24 -6.61
CA GLY A 404 -32.52 -0.02 -7.76
C GLY A 404 -32.97 -0.70 -9.05
N SER A 405 -32.15 -0.56 -10.08
CA SER A 405 -32.30 -1.28 -11.35
C SER A 405 -30.95 -1.51 -12.02
N ILE A 406 -30.88 -2.47 -12.94
CA ILE A 406 -29.74 -2.64 -13.84
C ILE A 406 -30.23 -2.66 -15.29
N THR A 407 -29.68 -1.74 -16.10
CA THR A 407 -30.02 -1.56 -17.52
C THR A 407 -28.90 -2.06 -18.41
N LEU A 408 -29.18 -3.09 -19.19
CA LEU A 408 -28.26 -3.77 -20.10
C LEU A 408 -28.48 -3.28 -21.54
N VAL A 409 -27.49 -2.60 -22.10
CA VAL A 409 -27.48 -2.12 -23.50
C VAL A 409 -26.60 -3.05 -24.33
N TYR A 410 -27.23 -3.83 -25.22
CA TYR A 410 -26.54 -4.86 -25.98
C TYR A 410 -25.69 -4.30 -27.12
N ASN A 411 -24.61 -4.99 -27.48
CA ASN A 411 -23.85 -4.64 -28.67
C ASN A 411 -24.61 -5.10 -29.94
N GLY A 412 -24.96 -4.17 -30.84
CA GLY A 412 -25.87 -4.38 -31.99
C GLY A 412 -25.43 -5.37 -33.08
N ARG A 413 -24.44 -6.22 -32.82
CA ARG A 413 -23.86 -7.18 -33.78
C ARG A 413 -23.99 -8.66 -33.39
N ALA A 414 -24.42 -8.99 -32.18
CA ALA A 414 -24.28 -10.34 -31.62
C ALA A 414 -25.49 -11.29 -31.77
N ASP A 415 -26.60 -10.90 -32.42
CA ASP A 415 -27.77 -11.79 -32.63
C ASP A 415 -27.49 -13.04 -33.52
N ASN A 416 -26.23 -13.36 -33.89
CA ASN A 416 -25.90 -14.34 -34.94
C ASN A 416 -24.73 -15.32 -34.64
N VAL A 417 -24.40 -15.63 -33.38
CA VAL A 417 -23.49 -16.76 -33.09
C VAL A 417 -24.20 -17.85 -32.28
N LYS A 418 -24.23 -19.03 -32.90
CA LYS A 418 -24.97 -20.23 -32.53
C LYS A 418 -24.72 -20.66 -31.08
N LYS A 419 -25.81 -21.05 -30.39
CA LYS A 419 -25.80 -22.05 -29.33
C LYS A 419 -24.89 -23.21 -29.73
N GLN A 420 -23.74 -23.34 -29.08
CA GLN A 420 -22.98 -24.57 -29.07
C GLN A 420 -23.20 -25.21 -27.70
N ASP A 421 -23.87 -26.36 -27.70
CA ASP A 421 -24.09 -27.21 -26.52
C ASP A 421 -22.75 -27.43 -25.81
N ASN A 422 -22.59 -26.81 -24.65
CA ASN A 422 -21.36 -26.87 -23.85
C ASN A 422 -21.64 -27.57 -22.51
N SER A 423 -22.19 -28.79 -22.60
CA SER A 423 -22.32 -29.71 -21.46
C SER A 423 -20.98 -30.26 -20.94
N GLU A 424 -19.84 -29.86 -21.49
CA GLU A 424 -18.50 -30.36 -21.12
C GLU A 424 -17.54 -29.30 -20.54
N LEU A 425 -18.00 -28.07 -20.27
CA LEU A 425 -17.13 -26.99 -19.74
C LEU A 425 -17.22 -26.75 -18.23
N TYR A 426 -17.99 -27.56 -17.50
CA TYR A 426 -18.20 -27.41 -16.07
C TYR A 426 -17.26 -28.31 -15.27
N GLY A 427 -16.00 -27.90 -15.17
CA GLY A 427 -15.08 -28.39 -14.15
C GLY A 427 -14.97 -27.39 -13.02
N ASN A 428 -15.83 -27.50 -12.00
CA ASN A 428 -15.74 -26.86 -10.68
C ASN A 428 -15.89 -25.31 -10.60
N ALA A 429 -16.96 -24.75 -11.17
CA ALA A 429 -17.50 -23.47 -10.70
C ALA A 429 -18.75 -23.73 -9.83
N PRO A 430 -18.98 -23.01 -8.72
CA PRO A 430 -20.27 -23.07 -8.02
C PRO A 430 -21.40 -22.63 -8.98
N GLU A 431 -22.58 -23.24 -8.85
CA GLU A 431 -23.76 -22.99 -9.69
C GLU A 431 -24.11 -21.50 -9.72
N TYR A 432 -23.72 -20.80 -10.79
CA TYR A 432 -24.26 -19.48 -11.12
C TYR A 432 -25.39 -19.65 -12.14
N ALA A 433 -26.55 -19.06 -11.84
CA ALA A 433 -27.70 -19.07 -12.73
C ALA A 433 -27.33 -18.39 -14.07
N ARG A 434 -27.57 -19.08 -15.19
CA ARG A 434 -27.35 -18.51 -16.53
C ARG A 434 -28.63 -17.82 -16.98
N LEU A 435 -28.52 -16.64 -17.58
CA LEU A 435 -29.67 -15.91 -18.15
C LEU A 435 -30.42 -16.72 -19.23
N ASN A 436 -29.75 -17.69 -19.86
CA ASN A 436 -30.36 -18.60 -20.82
C ASN A 436 -31.28 -19.67 -20.20
N ASP A 437 -31.32 -19.79 -18.87
CA ASP A 437 -32.19 -20.73 -18.15
C ASP A 437 -33.54 -20.10 -17.74
N VAL A 438 -33.73 -18.79 -17.96
CA VAL A 438 -35.01 -18.10 -17.75
C VAL A 438 -35.72 -17.93 -19.09
N SER A 439 -36.55 -18.90 -19.42
CA SER A 439 -37.47 -18.79 -20.56
C SER A 439 -38.64 -17.88 -20.20
N VAL A 440 -39.00 -17.00 -21.13
CA VAL A 440 -40.28 -16.27 -21.10
C VAL A 440 -41.37 -17.33 -21.23
N GLY A 441 -42.07 -17.63 -20.14
CA GLY A 441 -43.34 -18.33 -20.23
C GLY A 441 -44.27 -17.48 -21.11
N GLN A 442 -44.54 -17.94 -22.32
CA GLN A 442 -45.65 -17.39 -23.09
C GLN A 442 -46.92 -17.60 -22.28
N ALA A 443 -47.70 -16.53 -22.11
CA ALA A 443 -49.05 -16.62 -21.61
C ALA A 443 -49.89 -17.48 -22.56
N ASP A 444 -50.57 -18.49 -22.03
CA ASP A 444 -51.74 -19.13 -22.66
C ASP A 444 -52.98 -18.23 -22.53
#